data_AF-A0A1J4XD74-F1
#
_entry.id   AF-A0A1J4XD74-F1
#
_cell.length_a   1.000
_cell.length_b   1.000
_cell.length_c   1.000
_cell.angle_alpha   90.00
_cell.angle_beta   90.00
_cell.angle_gamma   90.00
#
_symmetry.space_group_name_H-M   'P 1'
#
loop_
_entity.id
_entity.type
_entity.pdbx_description
1 polymer ?
#
loop_
_entity_poly.entity_id
_entity_poly.type
_entity_poly.pdbx_seq_one_letter_code
_entity_poly.pdbx_strand_id
1 'polypeptide(L)' 'MSDNKKKSHERAPGMTQVSISIPKRLVDKVDRLAKVERRSRSNYIVKVLEDIPEEIYLEAAEREEQFVAH' A
#
# COMPACT_ATOMS: atom_id res chain seq x y z
N MET A 1 -4.18 -39.86 5.59
CA MET A 1 -4.82 -38.55 5.31
C MET A 1 -3.74 -37.50 5.49
N SER A 2 -3.39 -36.77 4.44
CA SER A 2 -2.27 -35.82 4.49
C SER A 2 -2.76 -34.49 5.03
N ASP A 3 -2.36 -34.16 6.26
CA ASP A 3 -2.65 -32.88 6.89
C ASP A 3 -1.98 -31.74 6.11
N ASN A 4 -2.81 -30.94 5.44
CA ASN A 4 -2.40 -29.74 4.74
C ASN A 4 -2.10 -28.64 5.79
N LYS A 5 -0.88 -28.63 6.32
CA LYS A 5 -0.35 -27.54 7.16
C LYS A 5 -0.36 -26.25 6.34
N LYS A 6 -1.42 -25.45 6.47
CA LYS A 6 -1.46 -24.06 6.06
C LYS A 6 -0.33 -23.35 6.82
N LYS A 7 0.79 -23.08 6.14
CA LYS A 7 1.87 -22.24 6.66
C LYS A 7 1.27 -20.85 6.88
N SER A 8 0.88 -20.52 8.11
CA SER A 8 0.65 -19.14 8.50
C SER A 8 2.00 -18.45 8.41
N HIS A 9 2.23 -17.70 7.33
CA HIS A 9 3.29 -16.70 7.31
C HIS A 9 2.89 -15.65 8.35
N GLU A 10 3.33 -15.84 9.58
CA GLU A 10 3.34 -14.78 10.58
C GLU A 10 4.09 -13.59 9.96
N ARG A 11 3.40 -12.46 9.85
CA ARG A 11 3.94 -11.25 9.23
C ARG A 11 5.07 -10.71 10.11
N ALA A 12 6.01 -10.00 9.50
CA ALA A 12 7.02 -9.27 10.27
C ALA A 12 6.34 -8.33 11.29
N PRO A 13 6.87 -8.21 12.53
CA PRO A 13 6.32 -7.32 13.55
C PRO A 13 6.14 -5.89 13.02
N GLY A 14 5.01 -5.25 13.33
CA GLY A 14 4.72 -3.86 12.92
C GLY A 14 4.14 -3.70 11.52
N MET A 15 3.88 -4.78 10.78
CA MET A 15 3.30 -4.72 9.43
C MET A 15 1.78 -4.95 9.44
N THR A 16 1.02 -3.97 8.92
CA THR A 16 -0.42 -4.12 8.65
C THR A 16 -0.63 -4.47 7.18
N GLN A 17 -1.39 -5.54 6.89
CA GLN A 17 -1.78 -5.85 5.52
C GLN A 17 -3.04 -5.07 5.14
N VAL A 18 -2.95 -4.32 4.05
CA VAL A 18 -4.09 -3.65 3.44
C VAL A 18 -4.46 -4.38 2.15
N SER A 19 -5.74 -4.70 1.98
CA SER A 19 -6.30 -5.27 0.76
C SER A 19 -7.23 -4.24 0.12
N ILE A 20 -6.93 -3.84 -1.11
CA ILE A 20 -7.73 -2.84 -1.85
C ILE A 20 -8.21 -3.42 -3.17
N SER A 21 -9.40 -2.99 -3.61
CA SER A 21 -9.89 -3.24 -4.97
C SER A 21 -9.63 -2.01 -5.82
N ILE A 22 -8.85 -2.16 -6.91
CA ILE A 22 -8.55 -1.08 -7.83
C ILE A 22 -8.82 -1.50 -9.28
N PRO A 23 -9.10 -0.55 -10.19
CA PRO A 23 -9.34 -0.86 -11.60
C PRO A 23 -8.15 -1.57 -12.25
N LYS A 24 -8.42 -2.57 -13.11
CA LYS A 24 -7.37 -3.32 -13.83
C LYS A 24 -6.36 -2.42 -14.55
N ARG A 25 -6.85 -1.35 -15.19
CA ARG A 25 -6.00 -0.35 -15.87
C ARG A 25 -4.93 0.26 -14.94
N LEU A 26 -5.24 0.45 -13.66
CA LEU A 26 -4.31 0.99 -12.68
C LEU A 26 -3.29 -0.07 -12.27
N VAL A 27 -3.74 -1.32 -12.04
CA VAL A 27 -2.84 -2.45 -11.78
C VAL A 27 -1.81 -2.61 -12.90
N ASP A 28 -2.27 -2.59 -14.15
CA ASP A 28 -1.39 -2.73 -15.32
C ASP A 28 -0.38 -1.57 -15.41
N LYS A 29 -0.77 -0.35 -15.02
CA LYS A 29 0.13 0.80 -14.95
C LYS A 29 1.19 0.62 -13.86
N VAL A 30 0.78 0.19 -12.66
CA VAL A 30 1.68 -0.10 -11.53
C VAL A 30 2.69 -1.19 -11.92
N ASP A 31 2.23 -2.27 -12.56
CA ASP A 31 3.11 -3.37 -12.99
C ASP A 31 4.18 -2.93 -13.98
N ARG A 32 3.82 -2.07 -14.93
CA ARG A 32 4.78 -1.51 -15.90
C ARG A 32 5.84 -0.66 -15.20
N LEU A 33 5.43 0.20 -14.28
CA LEU A 33 6.35 1.08 -13.54
C LEU A 33 7.27 0.27 -12.61
N ALA A 34 6.72 -0.71 -11.90
CA ALA A 34 7.49 -1.63 -11.07
C ALA A 34 8.54 -2.38 -11.90
N LYS A 35 8.20 -2.82 -13.12
CA LYS A 35 9.13 -3.48 -14.03
C LYS A 35 10.27 -2.55 -14.49
N VAL A 36 9.97 -1.29 -14.81
CA VAL A 36 10.97 -0.28 -15.21
C VAL A 36 11.97 -0.05 -14.07
N GLU A 37 11.49 0.01 -12.82
CA GLU A 37 12.34 0.16 -11.64
C GLU A 37 12.96 -1.14 -11.11
N ARG A 38 12.74 -2.28 -11.79
CA ARG A 38 13.19 -3.63 -11.37
C ARG A 38 12.74 -3.99 -9.95
N ARG A 39 11.53 -3.61 -9.58
CA ARG A 39 10.90 -3.88 -8.27
C ARG A 39 9.68 -4.79 -8.43
N SER A 40 9.30 -5.44 -7.33
CA SER A 40 7.98 -6.08 -7.25
C SER A 40 6.88 -5.03 -7.18
N ARG A 41 5.64 -5.41 -7.53
CA ARG A 41 4.46 -4.54 -7.39
C ARG A 41 4.34 -3.94 -5.99
N SER A 42 4.44 -4.77 -4.95
CA SER A 42 4.33 -4.34 -3.55
C SER A 42 5.42 -3.34 -3.18
N ASN A 43 6.68 -3.63 -3.54
CA ASN A 43 7.80 -2.77 -3.17
C ASN A 43 7.78 -1.44 -3.94
N TYR A 44 7.26 -1.46 -5.17
CA TYR A 44 7.03 -0.24 -5.93
C TYR A 44 5.94 0.63 -5.28
N ILE A 45 4.80 0.03 -4.89
CA ILE A 45 3.74 0.75 -4.18
C ILE A 45 4.26 1.36 -2.88
N VAL A 46 4.97 0.59 -2.05
CA VAL A 46 5.55 1.09 -0.80
C VAL A 46 6.49 2.26 -1.06
N LYS A 47 7.43 2.13 -2.00
CA LYS A 47 8.35 3.21 -2.38
C LYS A 47 7.61 4.48 -2.80
N VAL A 48 6.58 4.34 -3.63
CA VAL A 48 5.78 5.49 -4.08
C VAL A 48 5.06 6.17 -2.91
N LEU A 49 4.57 5.41 -1.93
CA LEU A 49 3.92 5.95 -0.73
C LEU A 49 4.91 6.61 0.24
N GLU A 50 6.10 6.05 0.39
CA GLU A 50 7.20 6.62 1.20
C GLU A 50 7.76 7.92 0.59
N ASP A 51 7.72 8.04 -0.74
CA ASP A 51 8.15 9.25 -1.45
C ASP A 51 7.10 10.38 -1.40
N ILE A 52 5.88 10.13 -0.89
CA ILE A 52 4.87 11.19 -0.72
C ILE A 52 5.37 12.12 0.39
N PRO A 53 5.53 13.44 0.12
CA PRO A 53 5.99 14.39 1.12
C PRO A 53 5.07 14.43 2.36
N GLU A 54 5.68 14.56 3.54
CA GLU A 54 4.96 14.60 4.83
C GLU A 54 3.95 15.75 4.88
N GLU A 55 4.25 16.87 4.19
CA GLU A 55 3.38 18.04 4.11
C GLU A 55 2.01 17.71 3.51
N ILE A 56 1.93 16.75 2.58
CA ILE A 56 0.65 16.31 2.00
C ILE A 56 -0.22 15.64 3.06
N TYR A 57 0.39 14.89 3.98
CA TYR A 57 -0.32 14.25 5.08
C TYR A 57 -0.78 15.28 6.12
N LEU A 58 0.07 16.26 6.45
CA LEU A 58 -0.26 17.34 7.38
C LEU A 58 -1.42 18.20 6.86
N GLU A 59 -1.38 18.61 5.60
CA GLU A 59 -2.48 19.37 4.98
C GLU A 59 -3.80 18.58 4.93
N ALA A 60 -3.74 17.26 4.74
CA ALA A 60 -4.92 16.41 4.77
C ALA A 60 -5.52 16.31 6.18
N ALA A 61 -4.68 16.20 7.21
CA ALA A 61 -5.10 16.13 8.61
C ALA A 61 -5.79 17.44 9.07
N GLU A 62 -5.23 18.60 8.71
CA GLU A 62 -5.83 19.90 9.02
C GLU A 62 -7.23 20.08 8.41
N ARG A 63 -7.46 19.53 7.20
CA ARG A 63 -8.78 19.56 6.55
C ARG A 63 -9.81 18.66 7.21
N GLU A 64 -9.38 17.53 7.78
CA GLU A 64 -10.27 16.62 8.50
C GLU A 64 -10.76 17.27 9.80
N GLU A 65 -9.88 17.97 10.54
CA GLU A 65 -10.26 18.71 11.75
C GLU A 65 -11.27 19.83 11.46
N GLN A 66 -11.13 20.54 10.34
CA GLN A 66 -12.08 21.57 9.92
C GLN A 66 -13.46 21.00 9.54
N PHE A 67 -13.51 19.74 9.08
CA PHE A 67 -14.76 19.08 8.70
C PHE A 67 -15.51 18.50 9.91
N VAL A 68 -14.78 18.10 10.97
CA VAL A 68 -15.37 17.57 12.22
C VAL A 68 -15.82 18.69 13.16
N ALA A 69 -15.23 19.89 13.05
CA ALA A 69 -15.59 21.04 13.87
C ALA A 69 -16.87 21.78 13.44
N HIS A 70 -17.56 21.33 12.38
CA HIS A 70 -18.71 21.99 11.77
C HIS A 70 -19.94 21.07 11.67
#